data_AF-A0A7K4KBS2-F1
#
_entry.id   AF-A0A7K4KBS2-F1
#
_cell.length_a   1.000
_cell.length_b   1.000
_cell.length_c   1.000
_cell.angle_alpha   90.00
_cell.angle_beta   90.00
_cell.angle_gamma   90.00
#
_symmetry.space_group_name_H-M   'P 1'
#
loop_
_entity.id
_entity.type
_entity.pdbx_description
1 polymer ?
#
loop_
_entity_poly.entity_id
_entity_poly.type
_entity_poly.pdbx_seq_one_letter_code
_entity_poly.pdbx_strand_id
1 'polypeptide(L)'
;TPWAGSGVTHSAHAGLATPLQWLANYLTRTAGDREEDGISQPVPLVPLSEANEDAMEDRRFQALLRKVGLRPPASEQESFWRIPAALTPRQLRCAAAALVSSEPHGALRSPLAEGPGRAQGSPGASLDPLLPSVERPPPPGSDSE
;
A
#
# COMPACT_ATOMS: atom_id res chain seq x y z
N THR A 1 10.97 -52.80 6.54
CA THR A 1 10.05 -52.07 5.65
C THR A 1 9.89 -50.66 6.16
N PRO A 2 10.37 -49.63 5.46
CA PRO A 2 9.97 -48.27 5.77
C PRO A 2 9.40 -47.59 4.52
N TRP A 3 8.10 -47.32 4.50
CA TRP A 3 7.53 -46.13 3.85
C TRP A 3 6.03 -46.04 4.16
N ALA A 4 5.50 -44.83 3.99
CA ALA A 4 4.10 -44.45 4.01
C ALA A 4 3.48 -44.14 5.38
N GLY A 5 3.66 -42.89 5.80
CA GLY A 5 2.73 -42.16 6.65
C GLY A 5 2.56 -40.77 6.04
N SER A 6 1.59 -40.70 5.12
CA SER A 6 1.17 -39.58 4.29
C SER A 6 1.36 -38.18 4.91
N GLY A 7 2.02 -37.30 4.17
CA GLY A 7 1.99 -35.87 4.41
C GLY A 7 0.54 -35.38 4.35
N VAL A 8 0.04 -34.89 5.49
CA VAL A 8 -1.18 -34.09 5.50
C VAL A 8 -0.83 -32.78 4.81
N THR A 9 -1.21 -32.66 3.53
CA THR A 9 -1.24 -31.36 2.88
C THR A 9 -2.43 -30.62 3.47
N HIS A 10 -2.20 -29.87 4.57
CA HIS A 10 -3.15 -28.87 5.00
C HIS A 10 -3.40 -27.96 3.80
N SER A 11 -4.61 -28.06 3.27
CA SER A 11 -4.97 -27.40 2.02
C SER A 11 -5.13 -25.91 2.32
N ALA A 12 -4.03 -25.15 2.25
CA ALA A 12 -3.96 -23.71 2.51
C ALA A 12 -4.75 -22.83 1.49
N HIS A 13 -5.73 -23.40 0.78
CA HIS A 13 -6.38 -22.73 -0.34
C HIS A 13 -7.77 -22.14 -0.06
N ALA A 14 -8.26 -22.15 1.18
CA ALA A 14 -9.51 -21.45 1.50
C ALA A 14 -9.44 -20.84 2.91
N GLY A 15 -9.37 -19.50 3.00
CA GLY A 15 -9.54 -18.81 4.29
C GLY A 15 -8.70 -17.58 4.59
N LEU A 16 -8.39 -16.71 3.61
CA LEU A 16 -7.64 -15.46 3.90
C LEU A 16 -8.42 -14.44 4.75
N ALA A 17 -9.72 -14.63 4.99
CA ALA A 17 -10.53 -13.70 5.78
C ALA A 17 -9.95 -13.48 7.20
N THR A 18 -9.59 -14.56 7.89
CA THR A 18 -8.99 -14.48 9.23
C THR A 18 -7.63 -13.76 9.21
N PRO A 19 -6.65 -14.14 8.37
CA PRO A 19 -5.40 -13.40 8.20
C PRO A 19 -5.57 -11.93 7.80
N LEU A 20 -6.52 -11.61 6.91
CA LEU A 20 -6.80 -10.23 6.49
C LEU A 20 -7.34 -9.39 7.65
N GLN A 21 -8.26 -9.96 8.43
CA GLN A 21 -8.79 -9.31 9.63
C GLN A 21 -7.71 -9.10 10.68
N TRP A 22 -6.82 -10.09 10.88
CA TRP A 22 -5.66 -9.97 11.74
C TRP A 22 -4.75 -8.83 11.30
N LEU A 23 -4.37 -8.79 10.02
CA LEU A 23 -3.51 -7.75 9.48
C LEU A 23 -4.14 -6.36 9.63
N ALA A 24 -5.44 -6.21 9.35
CA ALA A 24 -6.15 -4.95 9.51
C ALA A 24 -6.13 -4.44 10.96
N ASN A 25 -6.38 -5.33 11.94
CA ASN A 25 -6.28 -4.98 13.36
C ASN A 25 -4.83 -4.63 13.74
N TYR A 26 -3.86 -5.37 13.23
CA TYR A 26 -2.44 -5.12 13.48
C TYR A 26 -2.02 -3.71 13.00
N LEU A 27 -2.37 -3.34 11.77
CA LEU A 27 -2.11 -2.01 11.21
C LEU A 27 -2.82 -0.89 12.01
N THR A 28 -4.06 -1.14 12.45
CA THR A 28 -4.83 -0.18 13.25
C THR A 28 -4.18 0.08 14.61
N ARG A 29 -3.69 -0.97 15.27
CA ARG A 29 -2.97 -0.85 16.55
C ARG A 29 -1.67 -0.08 16.37
N THR A 30 -0.83 -0.47 15.40
CA THR A 30 0.42 0.25 15.10
C THR A 30 0.18 1.73 14.77
N ALA A 31 -0.95 2.07 14.16
CA ALA A 31 -1.33 3.47 13.93
C ALA A 31 -1.62 4.22 15.24
N GLY A 32 -2.34 3.58 16.17
CA GLY A 32 -2.60 4.12 17.51
C GLY A 32 -1.32 4.30 18.31
N ASP A 33 -0.47 3.27 18.37
CA ASP A 33 0.81 3.30 19.09
C ASP A 33 1.68 4.48 18.62
N ARG A 34 1.75 4.71 17.30
CA ARG A 34 2.52 5.82 16.72
C ARG A 34 1.98 7.20 17.05
N GLU A 35 0.66 7.33 17.26
CA GLU A 35 0.04 8.59 17.66
C GLU A 35 0.18 8.86 19.14
N GLU A 36 0.14 7.81 19.97
CA GLU A 36 0.36 7.89 21.41
C GLU A 36 1.81 8.24 21.74
N ASP A 37 2.77 7.53 21.15
CA ASP A 37 4.20 7.68 21.45
C ASP A 37 4.83 8.86 20.69
N GLY A 38 4.23 9.30 19.59
CA GLY A 38 4.84 10.26 18.64
C GLY A 38 6.09 9.73 17.92
N ILE A 39 6.43 8.45 18.10
CA ILE A 39 7.62 7.80 17.55
C ILE A 39 7.20 6.78 16.50
N SER A 40 7.78 6.89 15.29
CA SER A 40 7.56 5.93 14.21
C SER A 40 8.80 5.06 14.00
N GLN A 41 8.78 3.85 14.57
CA GLN A 41 9.81 2.83 14.36
C GLN A 41 9.33 1.67 13.48
N PRO A 42 10.23 0.94 12.80
CA PRO A 42 9.87 -0.27 12.06
C PRO A 42 9.35 -1.36 13.00
N VAL A 43 8.18 -1.94 12.70
CA VAL A 43 7.51 -2.92 13.57
C VAL A 43 7.49 -4.30 12.88
N PRO A 44 7.94 -5.39 13.55
CA PRO A 44 7.93 -6.73 12.97
C PRO A 44 6.52 -7.33 12.98
N LEU A 45 6.06 -7.82 11.83
CA LEU A 45 4.80 -8.55 11.68
C LEU A 45 5.01 -10.01 12.09
N VAL A 46 4.61 -10.33 13.32
CA VAL A 46 4.76 -11.67 13.91
C VAL A 46 3.42 -12.42 13.85
N PRO A 47 3.28 -13.48 13.04
CA PRO A 47 2.10 -14.33 13.06
C PRO A 47 2.10 -15.19 14.33
N LEU A 48 1.00 -15.15 15.09
CA LEU A 48 0.86 -15.84 16.39
C LEU A 48 -0.15 -17.00 16.35
N SER A 49 -0.55 -17.41 15.14
CA SER A 49 -1.46 -18.53 14.93
C SER A 49 -1.10 -19.23 13.63
N GLU A 50 -1.37 -20.54 13.58
CA GLU A 50 -1.14 -21.38 12.41
C GLU A 50 -1.74 -20.77 11.13
N ALA A 51 -3.02 -20.37 11.18
CA ALA A 51 -3.68 -19.74 10.02
C ALA A 51 -2.98 -18.46 9.53
N ASN A 52 -2.36 -17.68 10.43
CA ASN A 52 -1.59 -16.50 10.03
C ASN A 52 -0.21 -16.89 9.49
N GLU A 53 0.43 -17.92 10.05
CA GLU A 53 1.69 -18.47 9.56
C GLU A 53 1.54 -19.02 8.13
N ASP A 54 0.51 -19.85 7.89
CA ASP A 54 0.14 -20.33 6.55
C ASP A 54 -0.07 -19.17 5.57
N ALA A 55 -0.75 -18.10 6.01
CA ALA A 55 -0.97 -16.93 5.18
C ALA A 55 0.34 -16.20 4.84
N MET A 56 1.33 -16.21 5.72
CA MET A 56 2.65 -15.62 5.45
C MET A 56 3.42 -16.41 4.38
N GLU A 57 3.07 -17.67 4.12
CA GLU A 57 3.62 -18.50 3.03
C GLU A 57 2.83 -18.35 1.72
N ASP A 58 1.55 -17.93 1.77
CA ASP A 58 0.72 -17.70 0.58
C ASP A 58 1.22 -16.52 -0.26
N ARG A 59 1.49 -16.78 -1.55
CA ARG A 59 2.04 -15.79 -2.49
C ARG A 59 1.11 -14.60 -2.73
N ARG A 60 -0.21 -14.79 -2.69
CA ARG A 60 -1.21 -13.72 -2.87
C ARG A 60 -1.21 -12.81 -1.65
N PHE A 61 -1.15 -13.39 -0.46
CA PHE A 61 -1.03 -12.62 0.79
C PHE A 61 0.29 -11.83 0.82
N GLN A 62 1.43 -12.45 0.50
CA GLN A 62 2.71 -11.72 0.41
C GLN A 62 2.68 -10.60 -0.65
N ALA A 63 2.00 -10.79 -1.79
CA ALA A 63 1.82 -9.75 -2.80
C ALA A 63 0.98 -8.58 -2.26
N LEU A 64 -0.05 -8.88 -1.47
CA LEU A 64 -0.86 -7.88 -0.77
C LEU A 64 -0.05 -7.11 0.27
N LEU A 65 0.79 -7.78 1.07
CA LEU A 65 1.68 -7.12 2.04
C LEU A 65 2.57 -6.07 1.35
N ARG A 66 3.17 -6.44 0.20
CA ARG A 66 3.95 -5.51 -0.64
C ARG A 66 3.12 -4.34 -1.14
N LYS A 67 1.88 -4.58 -1.59
CA LYS A 67 0.96 -3.54 -2.07
C LYS A 67 0.58 -2.54 -0.97
N VAL A 68 0.46 -3.00 0.27
CA VAL A 68 0.22 -2.16 1.46
C VAL A 68 1.48 -1.39 1.89
N GLY A 69 2.65 -1.78 1.39
CA GLY A 69 3.94 -1.14 1.69
C GLY A 69 4.73 -1.80 2.81
N LEU A 70 4.37 -3.03 3.21
CA LEU A 70 5.19 -3.82 4.12
C LEU A 70 6.42 -4.36 3.38
N ARG A 71 7.50 -4.50 4.14
CA ARG A 71 8.78 -5.00 3.63
C ARG A 71 8.94 -6.49 3.95
N PRO A 72 9.35 -7.32 2.97
CA PRO A 72 9.78 -8.68 3.27
C PRO A 72 11.04 -8.65 4.14
N PRO A 73 11.38 -9.77 4.80
CA PRO A 73 12.66 -9.91 5.48
C PRO A 73 13.81 -9.68 4.50
N ALA A 74 14.83 -8.92 4.93
CA ALA A 74 15.89 -8.44 4.04
C ALA A 74 16.89 -9.54 3.61
N SER A 75 17.05 -10.57 4.43
CA SER A 75 17.97 -11.70 4.23
C SER A 75 17.59 -12.85 5.17
N GLU A 76 18.33 -13.95 5.12
CA GLU A 76 18.18 -15.09 6.05
C GLU A 76 18.36 -14.71 7.54
N GLN A 77 18.92 -13.54 7.84
CA GLN A 77 19.05 -13.03 9.21
C GLN A 77 17.75 -12.43 9.75
N GLU A 78 16.81 -12.04 8.88
CA GLU A 78 15.50 -11.54 9.28
C GLU A 78 14.43 -12.60 9.00
N SER A 79 13.57 -12.85 9.98
CA SER A 79 12.50 -13.85 9.85
C SER A 79 11.12 -13.22 9.59
N PHE A 80 10.94 -11.95 9.95
CA PHE A 80 9.64 -11.29 9.93
C PHE A 80 9.54 -10.20 8.88
N TRP A 81 8.35 -10.08 8.29
CA TRP A 81 7.98 -8.89 7.53
C TRP A 81 7.95 -7.68 8.46
N ARG A 82 8.10 -6.47 7.91
CA ARG A 82 8.08 -5.25 8.72
C ARG A 82 7.11 -4.22 8.17
N ILE A 83 6.45 -3.51 9.08
CA ILE A 83 5.81 -2.23 8.82
C ILE A 83 6.89 -1.14 8.88
N PRO A 84 7.22 -0.47 7.77
CA PRO A 84 8.22 0.59 7.80
C PRO A 84 7.81 1.77 8.70
N ALA A 85 8.82 2.45 9.26
CA ALA A 85 8.64 3.71 9.99
C ALA A 85 8.00 4.81 9.13
N ALA A 86 8.26 4.79 7.81
CA ALA A 86 7.73 5.78 6.87
C ALA A 86 6.21 5.70 6.64
N LEU A 87 5.55 4.60 7.04
CA LEU A 87 4.09 4.50 6.94
C LEU A 87 3.43 5.31 8.06
N THR A 88 2.75 6.38 7.68
CA THR A 88 2.05 7.25 8.63
C THR A 88 0.83 6.55 9.25
N PRO A 89 0.37 6.96 10.45
CA PRO A 89 -0.86 6.44 11.06
C PRO A 89 -2.06 6.49 10.10
N ARG A 90 -2.19 7.56 9.33
CA ARG A 90 -3.24 7.70 8.30
C ARG A 90 -3.15 6.62 7.23
N GLN A 91 -1.96 6.37 6.69
CA GLN A 91 -1.75 5.34 5.67
C GLN A 91 -2.06 3.94 6.21
N LEU A 92 -1.66 3.64 7.44
CA LEU A 92 -1.94 2.37 8.11
C LEU A 92 -3.45 2.13 8.25
N ARG A 93 -4.22 3.14 8.67
CA ARG A 93 -5.69 3.04 8.78
C ARG A 93 -6.36 2.88 7.42
N CYS A 94 -5.94 3.65 6.42
CA CYS A 94 -6.47 3.51 5.06
C CYS A 94 -6.22 2.09 4.52
N ALA A 95 -5.03 1.54 4.75
CA ALA A 95 -4.71 0.17 4.37
C ALA A 95 -5.58 -0.85 5.12
N ALA A 96 -5.72 -0.73 6.45
CA ALA A 96 -6.58 -1.59 7.24
C ALA A 96 -8.02 -1.62 6.74
N ALA A 97 -8.60 -0.45 6.44
CA ALA A 97 -9.95 -0.34 5.89
C ALA A 97 -10.08 -1.02 4.51
N ALA A 98 -9.07 -0.89 3.65
CA ALA A 98 -9.08 -1.51 2.33
C ALA A 98 -9.02 -3.05 2.38
N LEU A 99 -8.33 -3.62 3.39
CA LEU A 99 -8.23 -5.08 3.55
C LEU A 99 -9.57 -5.72 3.91
N VAL A 100 -10.35 -5.07 4.77
CA VAL A 100 -11.67 -5.58 5.21
C VAL A 100 -12.81 -5.22 4.25
N SER A 101 -12.62 -4.24 3.38
CA SER A 101 -13.62 -3.86 2.37
C SER A 101 -13.53 -4.70 1.09
N SER A 102 -12.46 -5.49 0.93
CA SER A 102 -12.16 -6.20 -0.31
C SER A 102 -12.76 -7.61 -0.31
N GLU A 103 -14.08 -7.70 -0.45
CA GLU A 103 -14.70 -8.87 -1.08
C GLU A 103 -14.40 -8.81 -2.60
N PRO A 104 -14.01 -9.92 -3.26
CA PRO A 104 -13.47 -9.86 -4.61
C PRO A 104 -14.58 -9.84 -5.65
N HIS A 105 -14.85 -8.69 -6.26
CA HIS A 105 -15.35 -8.68 -7.63
C HIS A 105 -14.90 -7.45 -8.42
N GLY A 106 -13.94 -7.68 -9.32
CA GLY A 106 -13.81 -6.95 -10.59
C GLY A 106 -13.73 -5.43 -10.53
N ALA A 107 -12.58 -4.88 -10.13
CA ALA A 107 -12.16 -3.56 -10.61
C ALA A 107 -10.93 -3.74 -11.51
N LEU A 108 -11.14 -4.36 -12.67
CA LEU A 108 -10.29 -4.13 -13.83
C LEU A 108 -10.45 -2.64 -14.17
N ARG A 109 -9.59 -1.81 -13.59
CA ARG A 109 -9.31 -0.49 -14.15
C ARG A 109 -8.41 -0.73 -15.35
N SER A 110 -9.00 -0.99 -16.51
CA SER A 110 -8.36 -0.75 -17.79
C SER A 110 -8.52 0.75 -18.09
N PRO A 111 -7.45 1.55 -18.14
CA PRO A 111 -7.47 2.75 -18.95
C PRO A 111 -7.24 2.28 -20.39
N LEU A 112 -8.32 1.90 -21.08
CA LEU A 112 -8.29 1.77 -22.54
C LEU A 112 -8.18 3.19 -23.09
N ALA A 113 -6.95 3.54 -23.46
CA ALA A 113 -6.64 4.62 -24.36
C ALA A 113 -7.12 4.28 -25.78
N GLU A 114 -7.42 5.34 -26.52
CA GLU A 114 -7.71 5.45 -27.96
C GLU A 114 -9.13 5.07 -28.44
N GLY A 115 -9.78 5.87 -29.29
CA GLY A 115 -9.17 6.61 -30.40
C GLY A 115 -9.80 7.94 -30.83
N PRO A 116 -9.31 8.49 -31.96
CA PRO A 116 -9.33 9.90 -32.30
C PRO A 116 -10.54 10.31 -33.15
N GLY A 117 -11.23 11.38 -32.73
CA GLY A 117 -12.27 12.03 -33.54
C GLY A 117 -11.72 13.29 -34.22
N ARG A 118 -11.29 13.16 -35.48
CA ARG A 118 -10.80 14.28 -36.30
C ARG A 118 -11.97 15.10 -36.85
N ALA A 119 -11.92 16.41 -36.60
CA ALA A 119 -12.39 17.57 -37.37
C ALA A 119 -13.75 17.51 -38.12
N GLN A 120 -14.65 18.47 -37.84
CA GLN A 120 -14.80 19.71 -38.65
C GLN A 120 -15.90 20.62 -38.07
N GLY A 121 -15.64 21.93 -37.99
CA GLY A 121 -16.66 22.94 -37.69
C GLY A 121 -16.14 24.19 -36.95
N SER A 122 -15.28 24.98 -37.60
CA SER A 122 -15.17 26.43 -37.34
C SER A 122 -16.19 27.14 -38.25
N PRO A 123 -16.74 28.33 -37.94
CA PRO A 123 -16.04 29.55 -37.49
C PRO A 123 -16.69 30.13 -36.21
N GLY A 124 -16.00 30.85 -35.33
CA GLY A 124 -15.21 32.04 -35.58
C GLY A 124 -15.57 33.03 -34.46
N ALA A 125 -14.64 33.28 -33.54
CA ALA A 125 -14.64 34.44 -32.67
C ALA A 125 -13.21 34.67 -32.20
N SER A 126 -12.58 35.62 -32.87
CA SER A 126 -11.32 36.26 -32.56
C SER A 126 -11.34 36.82 -31.13
N LEU A 127 -10.32 36.52 -30.31
CA LEU A 127 -9.31 37.45 -29.77
C LEU A 127 -8.64 36.84 -28.52
N ASP A 128 -7.32 36.68 -28.58
CA ASP A 128 -6.40 36.55 -27.43
C ASP A 128 -5.25 37.55 -27.72
N PRO A 129 -4.35 37.95 -26.80
CA PRO A 129 -4.27 37.76 -25.33
C PRO A 129 -4.20 39.10 -24.58
N LEU A 130 -4.16 39.08 -23.25
CA LEU A 130 -3.12 39.79 -22.47
C LEU A 130 -3.19 39.37 -20.99
N LEU A 131 -2.23 38.54 -20.58
CA LEU A 131 -1.91 38.29 -19.17
C LEU A 131 -1.10 39.49 -18.65
N PRO A 132 -1.43 40.09 -17.49
CA PRO A 132 -0.50 41.00 -16.84
C PRO A 132 0.64 40.21 -16.20
N SER A 133 1.87 40.55 -16.58
CA SER A 133 3.10 40.08 -15.94
C SER A 133 3.08 40.45 -14.46
N VAL A 134 3.04 39.46 -13.57
CA VAL A 134 3.45 39.68 -12.18
C VAL A 134 4.97 39.53 -12.12
N GLU A 135 5.61 40.65 -11.83
CA GLU A 135 7.04 40.83 -11.65
C GLU A 135 7.57 39.90 -10.54
N ARG A 136 8.70 39.22 -10.79
CA ARG A 136 9.43 38.47 -9.76
C ARG A 136 9.92 39.44 -8.68
N PRO A 137 9.83 39.10 -7.38
CA PRO A 137 10.45 39.91 -6.34
C PRO A 137 11.98 39.94 -6.49
N PRO A 138 12.65 41.04 -6.11
CA PRO A 138 14.11 41.14 -6.17
C PRO A 138 14.78 40.19 -5.14
N PRO A 139 16.02 39.73 -5.42
CA PRO A 139 16.78 38.89 -4.51
C PRO A 139 17.20 39.64 -3.24
N PRO A 140 17.52 38.91 -2.15
CA PRO A 140 17.87 39.51 -0.86
C PRO A 140 19.14 40.37 -0.96
N GLY A 141 19.08 41.55 -0.33
CA GLY A 141 20.24 42.43 -0.18
C GLY A 141 21.35 41.73 0.60
N SER A 142 22.57 41.91 0.10
CA SER A 142 23.82 41.50 0.73
C SER A 142 24.06 42.18 2.07
N ASP A 143 24.66 41.39 2.95
CA ASP A 143 25.49 41.72 4.11
C ASP A 143 26.33 43.01 4.00
N SER A 144 26.33 43.81 5.09
CA SER A 144 27.33 44.81 5.59
C SER A 144 26.57 45.73 6.57
N GLU A 145 26.96 46.05 7.80
CA GLU A 145 28.20 45.98 8.59
C GLU A 145 27.79 45.97 10.09
#